data_AF-A0A6J2PHP6-F1
#
_entry.id   AF-A0A6J2PHP6-F1
#
_cell.length_a   1.000
_cell.length_b   1.000
_cell.length_c   1.000
_cell.angle_alpha   90.00
_cell.angle_beta   90.00
_cell.angle_gamma   90.00
#
_symmetry.space_group_name_H-M   'P 1'
#
loop_
_entity.id
_entity.type
_entity.pdbx_description
1 polymer ?
#
loop_
_entity_poly.entity_id
_entity_poly.type
_entity_poly.pdbx_seq_one_letter_code
_entity_poly.pdbx_strand_id
1 'polypeptide(L)'
;MCREQSDIAGRKMSCGLWKETLALGEDYLSLCCTSPRPAPPPPSESAAAMRLLAQKMEKQHQATLHSHAQTFLRQCGPDPCSSLRKVMEELVVDGHLNWGRVVSLFAFTGVLARQLQEQKGMKPGLDSVQGQEPGQEPGNCRGLAETIADYLGEEKKDWLLENDGWEGFCKFSRSAIEVRQDSSMKTALFAAAGVGLAGLTFLLVR
;
A
#
# COMPACT_ATOMS: atom_id res chain seq x y z
N MET A 1 34.25 16.17 -7.69
CA MET A 1 33.99 15.08 -8.66
C MET A 1 33.33 13.84 -8.04
N CYS A 2 33.91 13.15 -7.04
CA CYS A 2 33.24 11.97 -6.44
C CYS A 2 31.92 12.30 -5.71
N ARG A 3 31.85 13.44 -5.01
CA ARG A 3 30.66 13.83 -4.23
C ARG A 3 29.44 14.12 -5.13
N GLU A 4 29.63 14.85 -6.22
CA GLU A 4 28.56 15.12 -7.20
C GLU A 4 28.08 13.87 -7.95
N GLN A 5 28.98 12.92 -8.28
CA GLN A 5 28.56 11.67 -8.91
C GLN A 5 27.75 10.78 -7.95
N SER A 6 28.13 10.74 -6.66
CA SER A 6 27.35 10.07 -5.62
C SER A 6 25.99 10.72 -5.40
N ASP A 7 25.90 12.06 -5.44
CA ASP A 7 24.63 12.78 -5.28
C ASP A 7 23.70 12.59 -6.50
N ILE A 8 24.25 12.58 -7.72
CA ILE A 8 23.47 12.32 -8.94
C ILE A 8 22.98 10.87 -8.98
N ALA A 9 23.84 9.91 -8.61
CA ALA A 9 23.45 8.50 -8.51
C ALA A 9 22.36 8.32 -7.44
N GLY A 10 22.55 8.88 -6.25
CA GLY A 10 21.56 8.84 -5.16
C GLY A 10 20.21 9.44 -5.57
N ARG A 11 20.21 10.61 -6.25
CA ARG A 11 18.98 11.24 -6.74
C ARG A 11 18.28 10.42 -7.84
N LYS A 12 19.05 9.81 -8.75
CA LYS A 12 18.51 8.95 -9.80
C LYS A 12 17.90 7.66 -9.24
N MET A 13 18.51 7.09 -8.19
CA MET A 13 18.00 5.90 -7.48
C MET A 13 16.74 6.22 -6.67
N SER A 14 16.68 7.38 -6.00
CA SER A 14 15.48 7.91 -5.32
C SER A 14 14.30 8.01 -6.28
N CYS A 15 14.52 8.63 -7.46
CA CYS A 15 13.50 8.76 -8.49
C CYS A 15 13.05 7.39 -9.05
N GLY A 16 13.95 6.40 -9.09
CA GLY A 16 13.63 5.03 -9.50
C GLY A 16 12.70 4.33 -8.52
N LEU A 17 13.04 4.35 -7.22
CA LEU A 17 12.25 3.72 -6.17
C LEU A 17 10.86 4.33 -6.05
N TRP A 18 10.75 5.66 -6.07
CA TRP A 18 9.45 6.33 -6.07
C TRP A 18 8.56 5.90 -7.23
N LYS A 19 9.10 5.85 -8.46
CA LYS A 19 8.34 5.42 -9.65
C LYS A 19 7.88 3.97 -9.55
N GLU A 20 8.74 3.09 -9.05
CA GLU A 20 8.39 1.68 -8.87
C GLU A 20 7.32 1.51 -7.79
N THR A 21 7.44 2.24 -6.67
CA THR A 21 6.42 2.24 -5.61
C THR A 21 5.08 2.79 -6.11
N LEU A 22 5.10 3.86 -6.89
CA LEU A 22 3.89 4.41 -7.49
C LEU A 22 3.22 3.37 -8.40
N ALA A 23 3.98 2.73 -9.28
CA ALA A 23 3.45 1.69 -10.18
C ALA A 23 2.85 0.51 -9.40
N LEU A 24 3.48 0.09 -8.30
CA LEU A 24 2.95 -0.93 -7.38
C LEU A 24 1.64 -0.50 -6.72
N GLY A 25 1.58 0.76 -6.25
CA GLY A 25 0.39 1.34 -5.63
C GLY A 25 -0.77 1.43 -6.61
N GLU A 26 -0.55 2.00 -7.79
CA GLU A 26 -1.57 2.12 -8.83
C GLU A 26 -2.10 0.75 -9.28
N ASP A 27 -1.19 -0.21 -9.50
CA ASP A 27 -1.55 -1.57 -9.87
C ASP A 27 -2.46 -2.24 -8.83
N TYR A 28 -2.03 -2.25 -7.57
CA TYR A 28 -2.76 -2.93 -6.50
C TYR A 28 -4.09 -2.24 -6.18
N LEU A 29 -4.11 -0.91 -6.08
CA LEU A 29 -5.33 -0.18 -5.75
C LEU A 29 -6.36 -0.23 -6.88
N SER A 30 -5.92 -0.16 -8.13
CA SER A 30 -6.80 -0.37 -9.30
C SER A 30 -7.43 -1.75 -9.27
N LEU A 31 -6.64 -2.79 -8.97
CA LEU A 31 -7.13 -4.17 -8.80
C LEU A 31 -8.18 -4.28 -7.70
N CYS A 32 -7.97 -3.64 -6.54
CA CYS A 32 -8.93 -3.67 -5.43
C CYS A 32 -10.28 -3.01 -5.77
N CYS A 33 -10.28 -2.10 -6.74
CA CYS A 33 -11.45 -1.34 -7.20
C CYS A 33 -12.15 -1.93 -8.44
N THR A 34 -11.57 -2.94 -9.09
CA THR A 34 -12.18 -3.57 -10.27
C THR A 34 -12.84 -4.90 -9.91
N SER A 35 -14.16 -4.99 -10.10
CA SER A 35 -14.90 -6.25 -10.01
C SER A 35 -16.10 -6.26 -10.99
N PRO A 36 -16.46 -7.40 -11.63
CA PRO A 36 -15.75 -8.67 -11.76
C PRO A 36 -15.19 -8.80 -13.19
N ARG A 37 -14.08 -8.12 -13.49
CA ARG A 37 -13.34 -8.34 -14.75
C ARG A 37 -12.08 -9.16 -14.45
N PRO A 38 -11.63 -10.03 -15.38
CA PRO A 38 -10.32 -10.64 -15.26
C PRO A 38 -9.26 -9.56 -15.06
N ALA A 39 -8.47 -9.68 -14.00
CA ALA A 39 -7.40 -8.73 -13.72
C ALA A 39 -6.37 -8.78 -14.87
N PRO A 40 -5.83 -7.64 -15.32
CA PRO A 40 -4.70 -7.65 -16.24
C PRO A 40 -3.49 -8.34 -15.59
N PRO A 41 -2.56 -8.90 -16.40
CA PRO A 41 -1.33 -9.45 -15.86
C PRO A 41 -0.59 -8.40 -15.02
N PRO A 42 0.09 -8.80 -13.93
CA PRO A 42 0.86 -7.87 -13.13
C PRO A 42 1.99 -7.25 -13.96
N PRO A 43 2.28 -5.94 -13.81
CA PRO A 43 3.29 -5.24 -14.61
C PRO A 43 4.73 -5.62 -14.26
N SER A 44 4.95 -6.26 -13.11
CA SER A 44 6.26 -6.70 -12.62
C SER A 44 6.14 -7.90 -11.66
N GLU A 45 7.28 -8.53 -11.33
CA GLU A 45 7.34 -9.56 -10.28
C GLU A 45 6.97 -8.98 -8.91
N SER A 46 7.44 -7.77 -8.59
CA SER A 46 7.10 -7.06 -7.36
C SER A 46 5.59 -6.81 -7.25
N ALA A 47 4.91 -6.46 -8.35
CA ALA A 47 3.46 -6.29 -8.37
C ALA A 47 2.72 -7.61 -8.20
N ALA A 48 3.18 -8.69 -8.85
CA ALA A 48 2.63 -10.02 -8.65
C ALA A 48 2.72 -10.46 -7.18
N ALA A 49 3.88 -10.26 -6.56
CA ALA A 49 4.12 -10.54 -5.15
C ALA A 49 3.24 -9.71 -4.22
N MET A 50 3.11 -8.40 -4.49
CA MET A 50 2.28 -7.51 -3.68
C MET A 50 0.81 -7.90 -3.74
N ARG A 51 0.26 -8.13 -4.95
CA ARG A 51 -1.11 -8.62 -5.14
C ARG A 51 -1.37 -9.85 -4.29
N LEU A 52 -0.49 -10.85 -4.38
CA LEU A 52 -0.63 -12.12 -3.67
C LEU A 52 -0.55 -11.96 -2.14
N LEU A 53 0.48 -11.30 -1.63
CA LEU A 53 0.70 -11.18 -0.19
C LEU A 53 -0.36 -10.29 0.48
N ALA A 54 -0.71 -9.16 -0.14
CA ALA A 54 -1.71 -8.25 0.39
C ALA A 54 -3.11 -8.86 0.35
N GLN A 55 -3.50 -9.59 -0.70
CA GLN A 55 -4.76 -10.35 -0.72
C GLN A 55 -4.80 -11.46 0.33
N LYS A 56 -3.68 -12.17 0.54
CA LYS A 56 -3.58 -13.18 1.59
C LYS A 56 -3.74 -12.55 2.98
N MET A 57 -3.15 -11.38 3.19
CA MET A 57 -3.27 -10.61 4.42
C MET A 57 -4.69 -10.09 4.64
N GLU A 58 -5.32 -9.54 3.60
CA GLU A 58 -6.73 -9.13 3.61
C GLU A 58 -7.63 -10.31 4.01
N LYS A 59 -7.48 -11.47 3.35
CA LYS A 59 -8.27 -12.66 3.67
C LYS A 59 -8.09 -13.14 5.10
N GLN A 60 -6.88 -13.08 5.64
CA GLN A 60 -6.59 -13.53 7.00
C GLN A 60 -7.12 -12.56 8.07
N HIS A 61 -7.11 -11.26 7.79
CA HIS A 61 -7.48 -10.20 8.73
C HIS A 61 -8.72 -9.42 8.27
N GLN A 62 -9.62 -10.07 7.53
CA GLN A 62 -10.71 -9.41 6.80
C GLN A 62 -11.57 -8.54 7.71
N ALA A 63 -12.05 -9.09 8.83
CA ALA A 63 -12.92 -8.36 9.76
C ALA A 63 -12.21 -7.12 10.34
N THR A 64 -10.96 -7.27 10.77
CA THR A 64 -10.16 -6.20 11.35
C THR A 64 -9.86 -5.10 10.34
N LEU A 65 -9.34 -5.46 9.15
CA LEU A 65 -9.02 -4.50 8.10
C LEU A 65 -10.26 -3.75 7.59
N HIS A 66 -11.37 -4.47 7.41
CA HIS A 66 -12.63 -3.86 7.01
C HIS A 66 -13.16 -2.89 8.06
N SER A 67 -13.11 -3.26 9.35
CA SER A 67 -13.50 -2.38 10.45
C SER A 67 -12.58 -1.15 10.53
N HIS A 68 -11.27 -1.32 10.37
CA HIS A 68 -10.31 -0.22 10.41
C HIS A 68 -10.53 0.76 9.25
N ALA A 69 -10.69 0.26 8.02
CA ALA A 69 -10.97 1.10 6.86
C ALA A 69 -12.29 1.87 7.04
N GLN A 70 -13.31 1.23 7.62
CA GLN A 70 -14.59 1.89 7.88
C GLN A 70 -14.44 2.99 8.94
N THR A 71 -13.72 2.73 10.03
CA THR A 71 -13.46 3.74 11.08
C THR A 71 -12.61 4.89 10.52
N PHE A 72 -11.57 4.58 9.76
CA PHE A 72 -10.74 5.56 9.07
C PHE A 72 -11.61 6.49 8.21
N LEU A 73 -12.52 5.95 7.39
CA LEU A 73 -13.39 6.76 6.54
C LEU A 73 -14.36 7.67 7.30
N ARG A 74 -14.70 7.33 8.54
CA ARG A 74 -15.51 8.21 9.41
C ARG A 74 -14.68 9.34 10.03
N GLN A 75 -13.37 9.14 10.19
CA GLN A 75 -12.47 10.03 10.92
C GLN A 75 -11.55 10.86 10.00
N CYS A 76 -11.29 10.43 8.76
CA CYS A 76 -10.25 10.98 7.89
C CYS A 76 -10.52 12.40 7.36
N GLY A 77 -11.62 13.04 7.77
CA GLY A 77 -12.01 14.35 7.29
C GLY A 77 -12.17 14.40 5.76
N PRO A 78 -12.02 15.58 5.14
CA PRO A 78 -12.18 15.74 3.69
C PRO A 78 -10.98 15.21 2.87
N ASP A 79 -9.85 14.90 3.52
CA ASP A 79 -8.60 14.51 2.85
C ASP A 79 -8.11 13.13 3.35
N PRO A 80 -8.51 12.05 2.65
CA PRO A 80 -8.03 10.70 2.94
C PRO A 80 -6.52 10.53 2.79
N CYS A 81 -5.85 11.29 1.90
CA CYS A 81 -4.41 11.17 1.66
C CYS A 81 -3.61 11.67 2.87
N SER A 82 -3.95 12.86 3.38
CA SER A 82 -3.34 13.39 4.61
C SER A 82 -3.59 12.51 5.84
N SER A 83 -4.75 11.84 5.90
CA SER A 83 -5.04 10.91 6.99
C SER A 83 -4.29 9.59 6.84
N LEU A 84 -4.17 9.06 5.62
CA LEU A 84 -3.35 7.87 5.33
C LEU A 84 -1.88 8.13 5.65
N ARG A 85 -1.42 9.36 5.40
CA ARG A 85 -0.08 9.79 5.77
C ARG A 85 0.22 9.59 7.26
N LYS A 86 -0.67 10.04 8.13
CA LYS A 86 -0.55 9.85 9.58
C LYS A 86 -0.52 8.37 9.97
N VAL A 87 -1.35 7.55 9.32
CA VAL A 87 -1.34 6.09 9.51
C VAL A 87 0.03 5.49 9.19
N MET A 88 0.68 5.94 8.11
CA MET A 88 2.00 5.44 7.71
C MET A 88 3.12 5.84 8.68
N GLU A 89 3.06 7.06 9.22
CA GLU A 89 4.01 7.54 10.23
C GLU A 89 3.91 6.70 11.51
N GLU A 90 2.68 6.44 11.94
CA GLU A 90 2.38 5.67 13.15
C GLU A 90 2.69 4.18 13.00
N LEU A 91 2.54 3.63 11.79
CA LEU A 91 2.95 2.26 11.48
C LEU A 91 4.46 2.03 11.66
N VAL A 92 5.27 3.10 11.75
CA VAL A 92 6.72 3.06 11.99
C VAL A 92 7.11 3.86 13.24
N VAL A 93 6.17 4.08 14.18
CA VAL A 93 6.42 4.88 15.40
C VAL A 93 7.51 4.31 16.30
N ASP A 94 7.71 2.99 16.29
CA ASP A 94 8.78 2.29 17.01
C ASP A 94 10.13 2.31 16.24
N GLY A 95 10.20 3.02 15.11
CA GLY A 95 11.41 3.16 14.30
C GLY A 95 11.69 2.01 13.34
N HIS A 96 10.86 0.96 13.31
CA HIS A 96 11.18 -0.26 12.56
C HIS A 96 10.27 -0.48 11.34
N LEU A 97 10.77 -0.25 10.13
CA LEU A 97 10.08 -0.69 8.91
C LEU A 97 10.50 -2.13 8.54
N ASN A 98 9.54 -2.92 8.05
CA ASN A 98 9.79 -4.27 7.52
C ASN A 98 8.78 -4.59 6.40
N TRP A 99 9.07 -5.61 5.59
CA TRP A 99 8.19 -5.98 4.47
C TRP A 99 6.77 -6.39 4.89
N GLY A 100 6.58 -6.96 6.09
CA GLY A 100 5.24 -7.29 6.60
C GLY A 100 4.38 -6.05 6.86
N ARG A 101 5.00 -5.00 7.40
CA ARG A 101 4.40 -3.67 7.58
C ARG A 101 4.07 -2.99 6.25
N VAL A 102 4.96 -3.09 5.27
CA VAL A 102 4.70 -2.63 3.89
C VAL A 102 3.49 -3.36 3.30
N VAL A 103 3.44 -4.70 3.38
CA VAL A 103 2.28 -5.47 2.89
C VAL A 103 0.99 -5.09 3.62
N SER A 104 1.05 -4.85 4.93
CA SER A 104 -0.11 -4.41 5.73
C SER A 104 -0.65 -3.06 5.29
N LEU A 105 0.23 -2.12 4.98
CA LEU A 105 -0.13 -0.81 4.45
C LEU A 105 -0.86 -0.94 3.10
N PHE A 106 -0.34 -1.76 2.18
CA PHE A 106 -1.00 -2.00 0.90
C PHE A 106 -2.36 -2.67 1.10
N ALA A 107 -2.44 -3.75 1.88
CA ALA A 107 -3.70 -4.45 2.16
C ALA A 107 -4.76 -3.53 2.76
N PHE A 108 -4.40 -2.72 3.76
CA PHE A 108 -5.29 -1.71 4.35
C PHE A 108 -5.76 -0.69 3.31
N THR A 109 -4.83 -0.14 2.52
CA THR A 109 -5.17 0.89 1.53
C THR A 109 -6.02 0.33 0.39
N GLY A 110 -5.84 -0.95 0.04
CA GLY A 110 -6.70 -1.65 -0.93
C GLY A 110 -8.14 -1.79 -0.44
N VAL A 111 -8.35 -2.16 0.83
CA VAL A 111 -9.68 -2.19 1.45
C VAL A 111 -10.29 -0.79 1.52
N LEU A 112 -9.48 0.22 1.90
CA LEU A 112 -9.87 1.62 1.94
C LEU A 112 -10.34 2.12 0.56
N ALA A 113 -9.57 1.85 -0.49
CA ALA A 113 -9.89 2.24 -1.87
C ALA A 113 -11.21 1.61 -2.35
N ARG A 114 -11.43 0.32 -2.04
CA ARG A 114 -12.68 -0.39 -2.35
C ARG A 114 -13.88 0.26 -1.66
N GLN A 115 -13.80 0.52 -0.35
CA GLN A 115 -14.88 1.15 0.41
C GLN A 115 -15.17 2.60 -0.05
N LEU A 116 -14.13 3.36 -0.44
CA LEU A 116 -14.30 4.70 -1.02
C LEU A 116 -15.11 4.68 -2.32
N GLN A 117 -14.85 3.68 -3.17
CA GLN A 117 -15.58 3.50 -4.43
C GLN A 117 -17.03 3.10 -4.19
N GLU A 118 -17.28 2.19 -3.25
CA GLU A 118 -18.63 1.76 -2.85
C GLU A 118 -19.46 2.92 -2.30
N GLN A 119 -18.88 3.80 -1.47
CA GLN A 119 -19.57 4.99 -0.97
C GLN A 119 -19.94 5.99 -2.07
N LYS A 120 -19.10 6.16 -3.09
CA LYS A 120 -19.40 7.01 -4.25
C LYS A 120 -20.57 6.43 -5.07
N GLY A 121 -20.58 5.10 -5.28
CA GLY A 121 -21.66 4.42 -5.99
C GLY A 121 -23.03 4.49 -5.29
N MET A 122 -23.05 4.68 -3.96
CA MET A 122 -24.27 4.77 -3.15
C MET A 122 -24.86 6.19 -3.05
N LYS A 123 -24.19 7.22 -3.57
CA LYS A 123 -24.70 8.61 -3.61
C LYS A 123 -25.06 9.04 -5.04
N PRO A 124 -26.20 8.61 -5.61
CA PRO A 124 -26.57 8.94 -6.99
C PRO A 124 -27.22 10.34 -7.15
N GLY A 125 -26.86 11.32 -6.31
CA GLY A 125 -27.68 12.53 -6.12
C GLY A 125 -27.01 13.90 -6.18
N LEU A 126 -25.71 13.99 -6.45
CA LEU A 126 -25.06 15.29 -6.63
C LEU A 126 -24.03 15.18 -7.76
N ASP A 127 -24.37 15.82 -8.89
CA ASP A 127 -23.49 16.21 -9.99
C ASP A 127 -23.20 15.17 -11.09
N SER A 128 -24.23 14.43 -11.52
CA SER A 128 -24.25 13.84 -12.87
C SER A 128 -24.62 14.91 -13.93
N VAL A 129 -23.85 15.99 -14.05
CA VAL A 129 -23.90 16.89 -15.22
C VAL A 129 -22.50 17.44 -15.52
N GLN A 130 -21.65 16.63 -16.15
CA GLN A 130 -20.94 17.01 -17.37
C GLN A 130 -20.21 15.80 -17.93
N GLY A 131 -20.31 15.62 -19.25
CA GLY A 131 -19.81 14.46 -19.97
C GLY A 131 -18.38 14.11 -19.58
N GLN A 132 -18.22 12.95 -18.93
CA GLN A 132 -16.94 12.30 -18.77
C GLN A 132 -16.92 11.11 -19.73
N GLU A 133 -15.99 11.17 -20.68
CA GLU A 133 -15.55 10.05 -21.50
C GLU A 133 -15.31 8.82 -20.59
N PRO A 134 -15.61 7.59 -21.06
CA PRO A 134 -15.34 6.37 -20.33
C PRO A 134 -13.83 6.11 -20.27
N GLY A 135 -13.11 6.79 -19.38
CA GLY A 135 -11.65 6.70 -19.34
C GLY A 135 -10.92 7.33 -18.16
N GLN A 136 -11.48 8.28 -17.41
CA GLN A 136 -10.69 8.96 -16.37
C GLN A 136 -11.54 9.55 -15.24
N GLU A 137 -11.55 8.88 -14.10
CA GLU A 137 -11.70 9.51 -12.77
C GLU A 137 -10.83 8.74 -11.76
N PRO A 138 -9.48 8.80 -11.85
CA PRO A 138 -8.59 8.18 -10.87
C PRO A 138 -8.35 9.13 -9.69
N GLY A 139 -9.38 9.83 -9.19
CA GLY A 139 -9.15 10.92 -8.23
C GLY A 139 -8.62 10.46 -6.86
N ASN A 140 -9.07 9.30 -6.36
CA ASN A 140 -8.68 8.83 -5.02
C ASN A 140 -7.62 7.73 -5.03
N CYS A 141 -7.72 6.74 -5.93
CA CYS A 141 -6.75 5.64 -5.94
C CYS A 141 -5.35 6.11 -6.33
N ARG A 142 -5.25 7.07 -7.26
CA ARG A 142 -3.96 7.66 -7.63
C ARG A 142 -3.38 8.50 -6.51
N GLY A 143 -4.17 9.35 -5.85
CA GLY A 143 -3.71 10.13 -4.70
C GLY A 143 -3.21 9.25 -3.55
N LEU A 144 -3.91 8.14 -3.26
CA LEU A 144 -3.46 7.16 -2.25
C LEU A 144 -2.16 6.47 -2.68
N ALA A 145 -2.01 6.11 -3.96
CA ALA A 145 -0.78 5.52 -4.49
C ALA A 145 0.41 6.49 -4.45
N GLU A 146 0.19 7.76 -4.83
CA GLU A 146 1.19 8.83 -4.73
C GLU A 146 1.60 9.05 -3.26
N THR A 147 0.65 9.05 -2.33
CA THR A 147 0.94 9.17 -0.88
C THR A 147 1.84 8.03 -0.40
N ILE A 148 1.58 6.79 -0.84
CA ILE A 148 2.44 5.63 -0.52
C ILE A 148 3.83 5.79 -1.15
N ALA A 149 3.90 6.27 -2.40
CA ALA A 149 5.16 6.48 -3.11
C ALA A 149 6.02 7.57 -2.47
N ASP A 150 5.42 8.68 -2.05
CA ASP A 150 6.10 9.75 -1.32
C ASP A 150 6.69 9.23 -0.01
N TYR A 151 5.93 8.44 0.75
CA TYR A 151 6.43 7.90 2.01
C TYR A 151 7.51 6.83 1.81
N LEU A 152 7.22 5.77 1.05
CA LEU A 152 8.15 4.64 0.93
C LEU A 152 9.32 4.95 -0.01
N GLY A 153 9.02 5.52 -1.18
CA GLY A 153 9.97 5.72 -2.27
C GLY A 153 10.84 6.96 -2.13
N GLU A 154 10.42 7.96 -1.35
CA GLU A 154 11.22 9.16 -1.10
C GLU A 154 11.71 9.25 0.36
N GLU A 155 10.82 9.12 1.36
CA GLU A 155 11.23 9.28 2.77
C GLU A 155 11.84 8.04 3.39
N LYS A 156 11.37 6.84 3.03
CA LYS A 156 11.94 5.56 3.48
C LYS A 156 12.86 4.93 2.44
N LYS A 157 13.38 5.73 1.50
CA LYS A 157 14.25 5.25 0.43
C LYS A 157 15.53 4.59 0.93
N ASP A 158 16.13 5.11 2.00
CA ASP A 158 17.36 4.55 2.56
C ASP A 158 17.10 3.13 3.08
N TRP A 159 15.98 2.94 3.79
CA TRP A 159 15.54 1.61 4.22
C TRP A 159 15.27 0.69 3.03
N LEU A 160 14.61 1.17 1.97
CA LEU A 160 14.41 0.38 0.75
C LEU A 160 15.76 -0.04 0.15
N LEU A 161 16.71 0.88 -0.01
CA LEU A 161 18.03 0.59 -0.57
C LEU A 161 18.82 -0.41 0.29
N GLU A 162 18.79 -0.25 1.61
CA GLU A 162 19.40 -1.19 2.57
C GLU A 162 18.77 -2.60 2.50
N ASN A 163 17.54 -2.71 2.00
CA ASN A 163 16.79 -3.96 1.84
C ASN A 163 16.66 -4.39 0.37
N ASP A 164 17.64 -4.08 -0.49
CA ASP A 164 17.68 -4.46 -1.92
C ASP A 164 16.51 -3.92 -2.77
N GLY A 165 15.86 -2.83 -2.34
CA GLY A 165 14.69 -2.25 -2.99
C GLY A 165 13.54 -3.26 -3.14
N TRP A 166 12.78 -3.12 -4.22
CA TRP A 166 11.68 -4.03 -4.51
C TRP A 166 12.13 -5.43 -4.98
N GLU A 167 13.40 -5.60 -5.36
CA GLU A 167 13.98 -6.94 -5.57
C GLU A 167 14.11 -7.70 -4.23
N GLY A 168 14.50 -7.01 -3.15
CA GLY A 168 14.48 -7.57 -1.80
C GLY A 168 13.08 -7.99 -1.35
N PHE A 169 12.05 -7.23 -1.74
CA PHE A 169 10.66 -7.63 -1.54
C PHE A 169 10.30 -8.92 -2.29
N CYS A 170 10.75 -9.09 -3.54
CA CYS A 170 10.55 -10.33 -4.31
C CYS A 170 11.24 -11.53 -3.65
N LYS A 171 12.46 -11.35 -3.11
CA LYS A 171 13.14 -12.40 -2.31
C LYS A 171 12.33 -12.76 -1.06
N PHE A 172 11.90 -11.74 -0.31
CA PHE A 172 11.04 -11.93 0.87
C PHE A 172 9.74 -12.65 0.54
N SER A 173 9.08 -12.30 -0.56
CA SER A 173 7.81 -12.90 -0.96
C SER A 173 7.97 -14.37 -1.33
N ARG A 174 9.00 -14.72 -2.11
CA ARG A 174 9.35 -16.11 -2.42
C ARG A 174 9.54 -16.91 -1.14
N SER A 175 10.35 -16.42 -0.19
CA SER A 175 10.50 -17.08 1.11
C SER A 175 9.19 -17.19 1.89
N ALA A 176 8.35 -16.15 1.90
CA ALA A 176 7.05 -16.19 2.57
C ALA A 176 6.02 -17.15 1.92
N ILE A 177 6.24 -17.52 0.66
CA ILE A 177 5.37 -18.41 -0.14
C ILE A 177 5.90 -19.85 -0.14
N GLU A 178 7.21 -20.04 -0.35
CA GLU A 178 7.90 -21.33 -0.44
C GLU A 178 7.99 -22.04 0.92
N VAL A 179 8.01 -21.28 2.02
CA VAL A 179 7.98 -21.82 3.39
C VAL A 179 6.56 -22.31 3.74
N ARG A 180 6.12 -23.35 3.02
CA ARG A 180 4.99 -24.23 3.36
C ARG A 180 5.40 -25.29 4.40
N GLN A 181 6.69 -25.35 4.80
CA GLN A 181 7.21 -26.38 5.71
C GLN A 181 7.97 -25.89 6.96
N ASP A 182 8.30 -24.60 7.14
CA ASP A 182 9.02 -24.14 8.33
C ASP A 182 8.23 -23.09 9.13
N SER A 183 7.93 -23.38 10.40
CA SER A 183 6.93 -22.65 11.21
C SER A 183 7.38 -21.25 11.69
N SER A 184 8.67 -20.95 11.64
CA SER A 184 9.25 -19.73 12.23
C SER A 184 9.03 -18.45 11.40
N MET A 185 9.23 -18.50 10.08
CA MET A 185 9.15 -17.30 9.23
C MET A 185 7.71 -16.86 8.94
N LYS A 186 6.77 -17.81 8.90
CA LYS A 186 5.32 -17.53 8.90
C LYS A 186 4.96 -16.68 10.13
N THR A 187 5.53 -17.02 11.28
CA THR A 187 5.34 -16.29 12.53
C THR A 187 5.91 -14.87 12.44
N ALA A 188 7.04 -14.63 11.79
CA ALA A 188 7.63 -13.30 11.65
C ALA A 188 6.82 -12.34 10.75
N LEU A 189 6.37 -12.78 9.56
CA LEU A 189 5.51 -11.98 8.68
C LEU A 189 4.18 -11.62 9.38
N PHE A 190 3.57 -12.58 10.08
CA PHE A 190 2.29 -12.34 10.76
C PHE A 190 2.43 -11.65 12.13
N ALA A 191 3.54 -11.82 12.84
CA ALA A 191 3.84 -11.04 14.04
C ALA A 191 4.06 -9.57 13.69
N ALA A 192 4.78 -9.27 12.60
CA ALA A 192 4.97 -7.90 12.12
C ALA A 192 3.65 -7.26 11.63
N ALA A 193 2.79 -8.04 10.96
CA ALA A 193 1.44 -7.60 10.59
C ALA A 193 0.56 -7.34 11.82
N GLY A 194 0.69 -8.15 12.87
CA GLY A 194 0.02 -7.94 14.16
C GLY A 194 0.38 -6.60 14.81
N VAL A 195 1.65 -6.20 14.79
CA VAL A 195 2.08 -4.89 15.31
C VAL A 195 1.58 -3.73 14.42
N GLY A 196 1.64 -3.88 13.10
CA GLY A 196 1.11 -2.86 12.18
C GLY A 196 -0.42 -2.66 12.30
N LEU A 197 -1.16 -3.77 12.45
CA LEU A 197 -2.61 -3.73 12.65
C LEU A 197 -3.00 -3.23 14.06
N ALA A 198 -2.24 -3.58 15.10
CA ALA A 198 -2.46 -3.04 16.44
C ALA A 198 -2.16 -1.53 16.51
N GLY A 199 -1.13 -1.05 15.78
CA GLY A 199 -0.87 0.38 15.59
C GLY A 199 -2.06 1.09 14.93
N LEU A 200 -2.62 0.52 13.86
CA LEU A 200 -3.87 0.99 13.24
C LEU A 200 -5.05 1.03 14.24
N THR A 201 -5.24 0.00 15.07
CA THR A 201 -6.29 0.00 16.09
C THR A 201 -6.10 1.12 17.11
N PHE A 202 -4.86 1.38 17.55
CA PHE A 202 -4.55 2.43 18.52
C PHE A 202 -4.91 3.83 17.99
N LEU A 203 -4.71 4.07 16.69
CA LEU A 203 -5.02 5.35 16.04
C LEU A 203 -6.52 5.58 15.86
N LEU A 204 -7.26 4.51 15.58
CA LEU A 204 -8.67 4.60 15.21
C LEU A 204 -9.63 4.59 16.40
N VAL A 205 -9.12 4.36 17.62
CA VAL A 205 -9.89 4.34 18.88
C VAL A 205 -9.78 5.66 19.67
N ARG A 206 -8.98 6.64 19.20
CA ARG A 206 -8.95 8.01 19.75
C ARG A 206 -9.86 8.95 18.97
#